data_AF-A0A817IKY1-F1
#
_entry.id   AF-A0A817IKY1-F1
#
_cell.length_a   1.000
_cell.length_b   1.000
_cell.length_c   1.000
_cell.angle_alpha   90.00
_cell.angle_beta   90.00
_cell.angle_gamma   90.00
#
_symmetry.space_group_name_H-M   'P 1'
#
loop_
_entity.id
_entity.type
_entity.pdbx_description
1 polymer ?
#
loop_
_entity_poly.entity_id
_entity_poly.type
_entity_poly.pdbx_seq_one_letter_code
_entity_poly.pdbx_strand_id
1 'polypeptide(L)'
;MDYFHMITTKLMLLLLLFLSISYLSGDQNIKLAIQLERSSGILLHITSLPSPYGIGDLGPDAFKFIDFLVEIKQKLWQVLPIYQTNSPSPYSSVSAFAGHSWLISPDKLLESGLISKDDLKSIEQSRFNQS
;
A
#
# COMPACT_ATOMS: atom_id res chain seq x y z
N MET A 1 41.85 -14.86 -4.47
CA MET A 1 41.27 -16.10 -3.91
C MET A 1 41.14 -15.93 -2.39
N ASP A 2 40.71 -14.79 -1.89
CA ASP A 2 39.35 -14.23 -1.80
C ASP A 2 38.63 -14.70 -0.54
N TYR A 3 39.11 -14.18 0.60
CA TYR A 3 38.43 -14.25 1.90
C TYR A 3 36.94 -13.91 1.79
N PHE A 4 36.59 -12.98 0.90
CA PHE A 4 35.20 -12.63 0.59
C PHE A 4 34.39 -13.81 0.06
N HIS A 5 34.95 -14.58 -0.89
CA HIS A 5 34.29 -15.76 -1.43
C HIS A 5 34.14 -16.84 -0.36
N MET A 6 35.17 -17.06 0.45
CA MET A 6 35.14 -18.02 1.57
C MET A 6 34.10 -17.65 2.64
N ILE A 7 33.94 -16.36 2.95
CA ILE A 7 32.92 -15.86 3.88
C ILE A 7 31.52 -16.07 3.28
N THR A 8 31.30 -15.70 2.02
CA THR A 8 29.99 -15.87 1.37
C THR A 8 29.56 -17.33 1.30
N THR A 9 30.47 -18.25 0.96
CA THR A 9 30.12 -19.68 0.88
C THR A 9 29.82 -20.27 2.26
N LYS A 10 30.59 -19.89 3.30
CA LYS A 10 30.31 -20.33 4.69
C LYS A 10 29.01 -19.76 5.24
N LEU A 11 28.68 -18.50 4.95
CA LEU A 11 27.42 -17.89 5.40
C LEU A 11 26.20 -18.56 4.72
N MET A 12 26.32 -18.89 3.43
CA MET A 12 25.26 -19.55 2.67
C MET A 12 25.03 -21.00 3.13
N LEU A 13 26.10 -21.74 3.42
CA LEU A 13 26.01 -23.08 4.00
C LEU A 13 25.40 -23.05 5.40
N LEU A 14 25.74 -22.06 6.24
CA LEU A 14 25.16 -21.90 7.57
C LEU A 14 23.65 -21.58 7.49
N LEU A 15 23.24 -20.74 6.53
CA LEU A 15 21.83 -20.42 6.29
C LEU A 15 21.04 -21.67 5.85
N LEU A 16 21.59 -22.47 4.93
CA LEU A 16 20.97 -23.70 4.43
C LEU A 16 20.88 -24.79 5.51
N LEU A 17 21.89 -24.88 6.38
CA LEU A 17 21.86 -25.76 7.56
C LEU A 17 20.80 -25.32 8.57
N PHE A 18 20.68 -24.01 8.82
CA PHE A 18 19.68 -23.47 9.74
C PHE A 18 18.24 -23.72 9.22
N LEU A 19 18.03 -23.55 7.91
CA LEU A 19 16.76 -23.88 7.25
C LEU A 19 16.45 -25.39 7.30
N SER A 20 17.45 -26.25 7.06
CA SER A 20 17.27 -27.71 7.15
C SER A 20 16.98 -28.20 8.57
N ILE A 21 17.68 -27.67 9.58
CA ILE A 21 17.47 -28.03 10.99
C ILE A 21 16.07 -27.59 11.45
N SER A 22 15.64 -26.39 11.06
CA SER A 22 14.28 -25.91 11.35
C SER A 22 13.21 -26.82 10.72
N TYR A 23 13.46 -27.32 9.50
CA TYR A 23 12.56 -28.24 8.81
C TYR A 23 12.51 -29.65 9.45
N LEU A 24 13.67 -30.19 9.85
CA LEU A 24 13.80 -31.52 10.49
C LEU A 24 13.29 -31.53 11.94
N SER A 25 13.36 -30.40 12.66
CA SER A 25 12.81 -30.27 14.01
C SER A 25 11.28 -30.25 14.05
N GLY A 26 10.60 -30.31 12.90
CA GLY A 26 9.14 -30.31 12.82
C GLY A 26 8.51 -29.02 13.34
N ASP A 27 9.28 -27.94 13.45
CA ASP A 27 8.78 -26.65 13.88
C ASP A 27 7.96 -26.04 12.73
N GLN A 28 6.66 -26.34 12.72
CA GLN A 28 5.66 -25.82 11.77
C GLN A 28 5.41 -24.29 11.95
N ASN A 29 6.29 -23.57 12.65
CA ASN A 29 6.20 -22.12 12.89
C ASN A 29 6.64 -21.24 11.71
N ILE A 30 6.68 -21.79 10.48
CA ILE A 30 6.43 -20.98 9.28
C ILE A 30 5.01 -21.27 8.79
N LYS A 31 4.03 -21.06 9.67
CA LYS A 31 2.67 -20.75 9.24
C LYS A 31 2.68 -19.35 8.62
N LEU A 32 3.21 -19.23 7.41
CA LEU A 32 2.96 -18.08 6.54
C LEU A 32 1.60 -18.21 5.82
N ALA A 33 0.77 -19.16 6.23
CA ALA A 33 -0.65 -19.10 5.96
C ALA A 33 -1.26 -18.25 7.06
N ILE A 34 -1.58 -16.99 6.74
CA ILE A 34 -2.52 -16.21 7.57
C ILE A 34 -3.72 -17.12 7.76
N GLN A 35 -3.92 -17.63 8.97
CA GLN A 35 -5.09 -18.41 9.30
C GLN A 35 -6.24 -17.42 9.41
N LEU A 36 -6.75 -17.02 8.24
CA LEU A 36 -7.89 -16.13 8.14
C LEU A 36 -9.07 -16.91 8.72
N GLU A 37 -9.47 -16.54 9.93
CA GLU A 37 -10.81 -16.84 10.40
C GLU A 37 -11.82 -16.37 9.35
N ARG A 38 -13.01 -16.97 9.31
CA ARG A 38 -14.06 -16.57 8.37
C ARG A 38 -14.21 -15.05 8.36
N SER A 39 -13.97 -14.48 7.18
CA SER A 39 -13.87 -13.04 6.96
C SER A 39 -14.54 -12.69 5.63
N SER A 40 -15.10 -11.49 5.56
CA SER A 40 -15.62 -10.88 4.36
C SER A 40 -15.00 -9.49 4.19
N GLY A 41 -15.05 -8.97 2.97
CA GLY A 41 -14.47 -7.68 2.64
C GLY A 41 -15.01 -7.09 1.37
N ILE A 42 -14.53 -5.86 1.08
CA ILE A 42 -14.87 -5.11 -0.11
C ILE A 42 -13.61 -4.91 -0.96
N LEU A 43 -13.76 -5.11 -2.27
CA LEU A 43 -12.78 -4.69 -3.27
C LEU A 43 -13.16 -3.28 -3.76
N LEU A 44 -12.36 -2.29 -3.42
CA LEU A 44 -12.54 -0.91 -3.87
C LEU A 44 -11.17 -0.24 -3.99
N HIS A 45 -10.86 0.35 -5.15
CA HIS A 45 -9.61 1.09 -5.28
C HIS A 45 -9.69 2.44 -4.59
N ILE A 46 -8.56 2.94 -4.07
CA ILE A 46 -8.47 4.25 -3.41
C ILE A 46 -8.93 5.35 -4.36
N THR A 47 -8.59 5.28 -5.66
CA THR A 47 -8.99 6.28 -6.66
C THR A 47 -10.49 6.38 -6.88
N SER A 48 -11.27 5.37 -6.47
CA SER A 48 -12.73 5.33 -6.57
C SER A 48 -13.43 5.93 -5.35
N LEU A 49 -12.68 6.29 -4.30
CA LEU A 49 -13.23 7.02 -3.18
C LEU A 49 -13.68 8.41 -3.63
N PRO A 50 -14.74 8.97 -3.00
CA PRO A 50 -15.07 10.36 -3.19
C PRO A 50 -13.89 11.22 -2.70
N SER A 51 -13.58 12.28 -3.44
CA SER A 51 -12.62 13.31 -3.04
C SER A 51 -12.95 14.60 -3.79
N PRO A 52 -12.81 15.78 -3.14
CA PRO A 52 -13.04 17.07 -3.80
C PRO A 52 -12.02 17.34 -4.92
N TYR A 53 -10.86 16.67 -4.90
CA TYR A 53 -9.73 16.93 -5.78
C TYR A 53 -9.75 16.14 -7.11
N GLY A 54 -10.88 15.49 -7.41
CA GLY A 54 -11.13 14.82 -8.70
C GLY A 54 -10.73 13.34 -8.77
N ILE A 55 -9.88 12.87 -7.86
CA ILE A 55 -9.52 11.46 -7.70
C ILE A 55 -9.47 11.10 -6.21
N GLY A 56 -9.91 9.90 -5.85
CA GLY A 56 -9.84 9.45 -4.46
C GLY A 56 -8.39 9.36 -3.96
N ASP A 57 -8.21 9.72 -2.68
CA ASP A 57 -6.90 9.84 -2.02
C ASP A 57 -6.92 9.19 -0.62
N LEU A 58 -5.75 9.11 0.02
CA LEU A 58 -5.57 8.59 1.38
C LEU A 58 -5.87 9.67 2.45
N GLY A 59 -7.01 10.34 2.29
CA GLY A 59 -7.46 11.46 3.11
C GLY A 59 -8.70 11.15 3.95
N PRO A 60 -9.48 12.17 4.34
CA PRO A 60 -10.64 12.02 5.22
C PRO A 60 -11.65 10.96 4.75
N ASP A 61 -11.92 10.87 3.45
CA ASP A 61 -12.89 9.91 2.90
C ASP A 61 -12.38 8.45 2.93
N ALA A 62 -11.06 8.23 2.91
CA ALA A 62 -10.51 6.89 3.14
C ALA A 62 -10.74 6.43 4.59
N PHE A 63 -10.60 7.33 5.58
CA PHE A 63 -10.92 7.02 6.98
C PHE A 63 -12.41 6.76 7.15
N LYS A 64 -13.29 7.57 6.55
CA LYS A 64 -14.74 7.32 6.57
C LYS A 64 -15.10 5.97 5.94
N PHE A 65 -14.41 5.57 4.87
CA PHE A 65 -14.62 4.27 4.25
C PHE A 65 -14.21 3.13 5.20
N ILE A 66 -13.11 3.28 5.94
CA ILE A 66 -12.71 2.32 6.98
C ILE A 66 -13.76 2.26 8.09
N ASP A 67 -14.25 3.41 8.57
CA ASP A 67 -15.31 3.46 9.60
C ASP A 67 -16.58 2.74 9.11
N PHE A 68 -16.96 2.95 7.84
CA PHE A 68 -18.03 2.21 7.19
C PHE A 68 -17.77 0.69 7.18
N LEU A 69 -16.58 0.25 6.79
CA LEU A 69 -16.23 -1.18 6.81
C LEU A 69 -16.35 -1.79 8.21
N VAL A 70 -15.93 -1.05 9.24
CA VAL A 70 -16.08 -1.46 10.65
C VAL A 70 -17.55 -1.58 11.03
N GLU A 71 -18.38 -0.59 10.67
CA GLU A 71 -19.82 -0.58 10.92
C GLU A 71 -20.53 -1.82 10.32
N ILE A 72 -20.21 -2.14 9.06
CA ILE A 72 -20.77 -3.31 8.36
C ILE A 72 -19.97 -4.60 8.62
N LYS A 73 -19.09 -4.61 9.63
CA LYS A 73 -18.31 -5.77 10.11
C LYS A 73 -17.46 -6.46 9.04
N GLN A 74 -17.03 -5.71 8.02
CA GLN A 74 -16.06 -6.19 7.04
C GLN A 74 -14.68 -6.19 7.65
N LYS A 75 -13.94 -7.27 7.44
CA LYS A 75 -12.60 -7.47 8.00
C LYS A 75 -11.50 -7.17 6.99
N LEU A 76 -11.83 -7.12 5.71
CA LEU A 76 -10.87 -6.98 4.62
C LEU A 76 -11.25 -5.81 3.70
N TRP A 77 -10.26 -5.01 3.35
CA TRP A 77 -10.32 -4.05 2.24
C TRP A 77 -9.28 -4.48 1.22
N GLN A 78 -9.73 -4.93 0.06
CA GLN A 78 -8.85 -5.26 -1.05
C GLN A 78 -8.72 -4.05 -1.98
N VAL A 79 -7.48 -3.74 -2.36
CA VAL A 79 -7.14 -2.68 -3.33
C VAL A 79 -6.37 -3.28 -4.51
N LEU A 80 -6.47 -2.64 -5.67
CA LEU A 80 -5.57 -2.88 -6.80
C LEU A 80 -4.16 -2.34 -6.49
N PRO A 81 -3.13 -2.67 -7.29
CA PRO A 81 -1.78 -2.17 -7.05
C PRO A 81 -1.74 -0.65 -7.02
N ILE A 82 -1.14 -0.11 -5.97
CA ILE A 82 -1.05 1.34 -5.70
C ILE A 82 0.22 1.98 -6.28
N TYR A 83 0.93 1.24 -7.14
CA TYR A 83 2.24 1.62 -7.62
C TYR A 83 2.17 2.77 -8.63
N GLN A 84 3.26 3.53 -8.72
CA GLN A 84 3.42 4.56 -9.73
C GLN A 84 3.30 3.95 -11.14
N THR A 85 2.44 4.54 -11.97
CA THR A 85 2.18 4.11 -13.35
C THR A 85 2.19 5.31 -14.29
N ASN A 86 2.63 5.11 -15.53
CA ASN A 86 2.54 6.11 -16.61
C ASN A 86 1.30 5.86 -17.50
N SER A 87 0.45 4.93 -17.12
CA SER A 87 -0.73 4.47 -17.85
C SER A 87 -1.94 4.46 -16.91
N PRO A 88 -3.18 4.59 -17.42
CA PRO A 88 -4.38 4.47 -16.58
C PRO A 88 -4.53 3.10 -15.92
N SER A 89 -3.76 2.09 -16.34
CA SER A 89 -3.77 0.76 -15.71
C SER A 89 -2.89 0.71 -14.45
N PRO A 90 -3.42 0.25 -13.30
CA PRO A 90 -2.65 0.06 -12.07
C PRO A 90 -1.63 -1.09 -12.17
N TYR A 91 -1.73 -1.92 -13.21
CA TYR A 91 -0.80 -3.04 -13.44
C TYR A 91 0.38 -2.67 -14.35
N SER A 92 0.39 -1.46 -14.92
CA SER A 92 1.43 -0.97 -15.82
C SER A 92 2.45 -0.10 -15.08
N SER A 93 2.92 -0.58 -13.93
CA SER A 93 3.76 0.19 -13.03
C SER A 93 5.16 0.43 -13.59
N VAL A 94 5.70 1.64 -13.41
CA VAL A 94 7.10 1.97 -13.69
C VAL A 94 8.05 1.60 -12.53
N SER A 95 7.49 1.29 -11.37
CA SER A 95 8.20 0.87 -10.17
C SER A 95 7.36 -0.14 -9.39
N ALA A 96 7.99 -1.17 -8.83
CA ALA A 96 7.30 -2.16 -7.98
C ALA A 96 7.26 -1.75 -6.50
N PHE A 97 7.81 -0.59 -6.14
CA PHE A 97 7.93 -0.15 -4.74
C PHE A 97 7.36 1.25 -4.49
N ALA A 98 7.43 2.15 -5.47
CA ALA A 98 6.95 3.52 -5.31
C ALA A 98 5.42 3.57 -5.41
N GLY A 99 4.77 4.18 -4.42
CA GLY A 99 3.34 4.48 -4.47
C GLY A 99 3.02 5.60 -5.46
N HIS A 100 1.78 5.65 -5.94
CA HIS A 100 1.31 6.68 -6.84
C HIS A 100 1.07 8.01 -6.10
N SER A 101 1.75 9.10 -6.48
CA SER A 101 1.65 10.40 -5.80
C SER A 101 0.24 10.99 -5.81
N TRP A 102 -0.60 10.64 -6.78
CA TRP A 102 -2.01 11.05 -6.83
C TRP A 102 -2.85 10.57 -5.64
N LEU A 103 -2.39 9.56 -4.90
CA LEU A 103 -3.09 9.05 -3.72
C LEU A 103 -2.77 9.85 -2.45
N ILE A 104 -1.87 10.84 -2.52
CA ILE A 104 -1.53 11.70 -1.40
C ILE A 104 -2.68 12.69 -1.17
N SER A 105 -3.17 12.77 0.06
CA SER A 105 -4.27 13.67 0.41
C SER A 105 -3.82 15.12 0.56
N PRO A 106 -4.37 16.06 -0.23
CA PRO A 106 -4.10 17.49 -0.06
C PRO A 106 -4.56 18.03 1.30
N ASP A 107 -5.67 17.52 1.86
CA ASP A 107 -6.11 17.86 3.22
C ASP A 107 -5.03 17.52 4.26
N LYS A 108 -4.41 16.34 4.16
CA LYS A 108 -3.33 15.93 5.07
C LYS A 108 -2.06 16.77 4.90
N LEU A 109 -1.77 17.24 3.68
CA LEU A 109 -0.68 18.18 3.44
C LEU A 109 -0.95 19.55 4.08
N LEU A 110 -2.20 20.03 4.05
CA LEU A 110 -2.59 21.26 4.73
C LEU A 110 -2.50 21.09 6.25
N GLU A 111 -3.02 20.00 6.80
CA GLU A 111 -2.96 19.69 8.25
C GLU A 111 -1.52 19.64 8.76
N SER A 112 -0.58 19.15 7.94
CA SER A 112 0.85 19.10 8.26
C SER A 112 1.61 20.41 7.99
N GLY A 113 0.92 21.44 7.50
CA GLY A 113 1.52 22.75 7.21
C GLY A 113 2.49 22.75 6.02
N LEU A 114 2.43 21.73 5.16
CA LEU A 114 3.30 21.62 3.98
C LEU A 114 2.78 22.44 2.78
N ILE A 115 1.49 22.77 2.78
CA ILE A 115 0.84 23.64 1.80
C ILE A 115 -0.04 24.68 2.50
N SER A 116 -0.33 25.77 1.81
CA SER A 116 -1.24 26.81 2.28
C SER A 116 -2.69 26.53 1.88
N LYS A 117 -3.63 27.24 2.51
CA LYS A 117 -5.05 27.20 2.11
C LYS A 117 -5.28 27.75 0.70
N ASP A 118 -4.43 28.65 0.24
CA ASP A 118 -4.58 29.24 -1.09
C ASP A 118 -4.12 28.27 -2.19
N ASP A 119 -3.12 27.42 -1.90
CA ASP A 119 -2.72 26.33 -2.78
C ASP A 119 -3.89 25.36 -3.02
N LEU A 120 -4.66 25.02 -1.98
CA LEU A 120 -5.85 24.17 -2.11
C LEU A 120 -6.97 24.79 -2.95
N LYS A 121 -7.24 26.09 -2.78
CA LYS A 121 -8.26 26.78 -3.60
C LYS A 121 -7.94 26.74 -5.08
N SER A 122 -6.65 26.79 -5.44
CA SER A 122 -6.23 26.71 -6.83
C SER A 122 -6.59 25.36 -7.48
N ILE A 123 -6.55 24.28 -6.69
CA ILE A 123 -6.93 22.93 -7.13
C ILE A 123 -8.44 22.85 -7.38
N GLU A 124 -9.26 23.37 -6.46
CA GLU A 124 -10.72 23.41 -6.63
C GLU A 124 -11.14 24.25 -7.85
N GLN A 125 -10.53 25.42 -8.06
CA GLN A 125 -10.81 26.30 -9.21
C GLN A 125 -10.47 25.63 -10.54
N SER A 126 -9.38 24.85 -10.60
CA SER A 126 -8.98 24.12 -11.81
C SER A 126 -10.03 23.11 -12.28
N ARG A 127 -10.81 22.53 -11.35
CA ARG A 127 -11.90 21.60 -11.64
C ARG A 127 -13.10 22.30 -12.28
N PHE A 128 -13.48 23.47 -11.77
CA PHE A 128 -14.62 24.22 -12.31
C PHE A 128 -14.36 24.83 -13.68
N ASN A 129 -13.09 25.10 -14.01
CA ASN A 129 -12.71 25.65 -15.31
C ASN A 129 -12.60 24.61 -16.44
N GLN A 130 -12.79 23.32 -16.13
CA GLN A 130 -12.75 22.22 -17.11
C GLN A 130 -14.11 21.55 -17.37
N SER A 131 -15.20 22.11 -16.83
CA SER A 131 -16.60 21.68 -17.05
C SER A 131 -17.42 22.74 -17.77
#